data_AF-A0A847ZDP0-F1
#
_entry.id   AF-A0A847ZDP0-F1
#
_cell.length_a   1.000
_cell.length_b   1.000
_cell.length_c   1.000
_cell.angle_alpha   90.00
_cell.angle_beta   90.00
_cell.angle_gamma   90.00
#
_symmetry.space_group_name_H-M   'P 1'
#
loop_
_entity.id
_entity.type
_entity.pdbx_description
1 polymer ?
#
loop_
_entity_poly.entity_id
_entity_poly.type
_entity_poly.pdbx_seq_one_letter_code
_entity_poly.pdbx_strand_id
1 'polypeptide(L)'
;MKWYEHQIRGVIALGVVLALIPPILFLAPSMIPPKYPPLSESGPQKPAVELVDPKGVSGVYFVAPGESLYSLCIRLNIPAPEGKDLHLRNGMRVRFAPDKDGRSVRIESMDAATRLALGLPVDLNLAGFDDLQMIPGVGKKLAADIVALREKKGRFEKLDQLTEVKGIKENKLAKLRPYLFIDSRPEL
;
A
#
# COMPACT_ATOMS: atom_id res chain seq x y z
N MET A 1 -46.40 -48.41 9.43
CA MET A 1 -45.89 -47.97 8.10
C MET A 1 -45.74 -46.45 7.98
N LYS A 2 -46.63 -45.62 8.55
CA LYS A 2 -46.55 -44.14 8.48
C LYS A 2 -45.34 -43.49 9.20
N TRP A 3 -44.72 -44.18 10.16
CA TRP A 3 -43.59 -43.64 10.95
C TRP A 3 -42.28 -43.55 10.14
N TYR A 4 -42.08 -44.46 9.17
CA TYR A 4 -40.90 -44.51 8.31
C TYR A 4 -40.91 -43.38 7.26
N GLU A 5 -42.10 -43.00 6.75
CA GLU A 5 -42.25 -41.95 5.75
C GLU A 5 -41.82 -40.57 6.26
N HIS A 6 -42.07 -40.27 7.54
CA HIS A 6 -41.66 -39.00 8.14
C HIS A 6 -40.14 -38.91 8.35
N GLN A 7 -39.49 -40.01 8.72
CA GLN A 7 -38.03 -40.04 8.85
C GLN A 7 -37.34 -39.88 7.49
N ILE A 8 -37.83 -40.56 6.44
CA ILE A 8 -37.26 -40.43 5.10
C ILE A 8 -37.37 -39.00 4.58
N ARG A 9 -38.53 -38.34 4.77
CA ARG A 9 -38.73 -36.95 4.37
C ARG A 9 -37.75 -36.00 5.08
N GLY A 10 -37.44 -36.26 6.35
CA GLY A 10 -36.45 -35.49 7.12
C GLY A 10 -35.02 -35.65 6.60
N VAL A 11 -34.61 -36.88 6.28
CA VAL A 11 -33.26 -37.15 5.73
C VAL A 11 -33.10 -36.56 4.33
N ILE A 12 -34.13 -36.66 3.48
CA ILE A 12 -34.11 -36.05 2.14
C ILE A 12 -34.01 -34.53 2.25
N ALA A 13 -34.80 -33.89 3.14
CA ALA A 13 -34.75 -32.44 3.34
C ALA A 13 -33.36 -31.98 3.82
N LEU A 14 -32.74 -32.70 4.76
CA LEU A 14 -31.39 -32.38 5.25
C LEU A 14 -30.34 -32.55 4.14
N GLY A 15 -30.45 -33.60 3.33
CA GLY A 15 -29.56 -33.83 2.19
C GLY A 15 -29.65 -32.73 1.14
N VAL A 16 -30.86 -32.23 0.85
CA VAL A 16 -31.07 -31.11 -0.08
C VAL A 16 -30.48 -29.81 0.48
N VAL A 17 -30.67 -29.51 1.75
CA VAL A 17 -30.09 -28.31 2.38
C VAL A 17 -28.56 -28.35 2.34
N LEU A 18 -27.95 -29.49 2.70
CA LEU A 18 -26.49 -29.67 2.65
C LEU A 18 -25.94 -29.61 1.22
N ALA A 19 -26.68 -30.11 0.22
CA ALA A 19 -26.28 -30.04 -1.18
C ALA A 19 -26.36 -28.61 -1.77
N LEU A 20 -27.18 -27.74 -1.19
CA LEU A 20 -27.32 -26.34 -1.63
C LEU A 20 -26.26 -25.41 -1.01
N ILE A 21 -25.64 -25.77 0.11
CA ILE A 21 -24.62 -24.94 0.78
C ILE A 21 -23.37 -24.74 -0.10
N PRO A 22 -22.73 -25.78 -0.69
CA PRO A 22 -21.55 -25.59 -1.55
C PRO A 22 -21.78 -24.67 -2.76
N PRO A 23 -22.86 -24.81 -3.56
CA PRO A 23 -23.09 -23.87 -4.66
C PRO A 23 -23.38 -22.45 -4.19
N ILE A 24 -24.09 -22.27 -3.06
CA ILE A 24 -24.31 -20.93 -2.46
C ILE A 24 -22.97 -20.31 -2.05
N LEU A 25 -22.08 -21.07 -1.39
CA LEU A 25 -20.74 -20.59 -1.02
C LEU A 25 -19.81 -20.38 -2.23
N PHE A 26 -20.03 -21.08 -3.34
CA PHE A 26 -19.27 -20.92 -4.58
C PHE A 26 -19.74 -19.70 -5.41
N LEU A 27 -21.03 -19.35 -5.35
CA LEU A 27 -21.61 -18.20 -6.07
C LEU A 27 -21.62 -16.90 -5.25
N ALA A 28 -21.68 -16.97 -3.92
CA ALA A 28 -21.73 -15.81 -3.02
C ALA A 28 -20.49 -14.89 -3.02
N PRO A 29 -19.25 -15.30 -3.38
CA PRO A 29 -18.10 -14.39 -3.42
C PRO A 29 -18.28 -13.25 -4.43
N SER A 30 -19.19 -13.38 -5.40
CA SER A 30 -19.49 -12.36 -6.39
C SER A 30 -20.37 -11.20 -5.88
N MET A 31 -21.03 -11.36 -4.73
CA MET A 31 -22.01 -10.40 -4.20
C MET A 31 -21.43 -9.45 -3.15
N ILE A 32 -20.19 -9.69 -2.70
CA ILE A 32 -19.46 -8.78 -1.82
C ILE A 32 -18.42 -8.09 -2.71
N PRO A 33 -18.71 -6.90 -3.29
CA PRO A 33 -17.67 -6.15 -3.97
C PRO A 33 -16.53 -5.96 -2.96
N PRO A 34 -15.29 -6.31 -3.33
CA PRO A 34 -14.18 -6.16 -2.40
C PRO A 34 -14.12 -4.69 -2.02
N LYS A 35 -14.11 -4.41 -0.71
CA LYS A 35 -14.04 -3.04 -0.17
C LYS A 35 -12.78 -2.30 -0.64
N TYR A 36 -11.81 -3.05 -1.14
CA TYR A 36 -10.54 -2.58 -1.68
C TYR A 36 -10.41 -3.06 -3.13
N PRO A 37 -9.99 -2.20 -4.06
CA PRO A 37 -9.75 -2.62 -5.43
C PRO A 37 -8.71 -3.74 -5.45
N PRO A 38 -8.90 -4.79 -6.26
CA PRO A 38 -7.94 -5.88 -6.35
C PRO A 38 -6.60 -5.35 -6.86
N LEU A 39 -5.49 -5.82 -6.26
CA LEU A 39 -4.12 -5.57 -6.73
C LEU A 39 -3.90 -5.94 -8.21
N SER A 40 -4.84 -6.60 -8.89
CA SER A 40 -4.73 -6.94 -10.30
C SER A 40 -4.84 -5.74 -11.25
N GLU A 41 -5.26 -4.55 -10.80
CA GLU A 41 -5.18 -3.33 -11.62
C GLU A 41 -3.81 -2.64 -11.62
N SER A 42 -2.85 -3.19 -10.85
CA SER A 42 -1.45 -2.76 -10.78
C SER A 42 -0.74 -3.03 -12.12
N GLY A 43 -0.67 -2.02 -12.98
CA GLY A 43 0.22 -2.05 -14.14
C GLY A 43 1.60 -1.52 -13.75
N PRO A 44 2.71 -1.96 -14.39
CA PRO A 44 4.08 -1.51 -14.09
C PRO A 44 4.34 0.00 -14.27
N GLN A 45 3.36 0.76 -14.77
CA GLN A 45 3.46 2.21 -14.98
C GLN A 45 2.35 3.01 -14.26
N LYS A 46 1.51 2.38 -13.43
CA LYS A 46 0.47 3.11 -12.69
C LYS A 46 1.00 3.53 -11.32
N PRO A 47 1.06 4.83 -10.99
CA PRO A 47 1.41 5.26 -9.65
C PRO A 47 0.47 4.64 -8.62
N ALA A 48 1.01 4.15 -7.52
CA ALA A 48 0.24 3.73 -6.36
C ALA A 48 0.09 4.91 -5.39
N VAL A 49 -1.13 5.14 -4.91
CA VAL A 49 -1.45 6.19 -3.94
C VAL A 49 -2.27 5.59 -2.82
N GLU A 50 -1.93 5.91 -1.58
CA GLU A 50 -2.72 5.51 -0.43
C GLU A 50 -3.71 6.63 -0.09
N LEU A 51 -5.00 6.32 -0.05
CA LEU A 51 -6.00 7.24 0.48
C LEU A 51 -6.37 6.82 1.90
N VAL A 52 -6.41 7.78 2.82
CA VAL A 52 -6.84 7.56 4.21
C VAL A 52 -8.08 8.40 4.48
N ASP A 53 -9.19 7.74 4.75
CA ASP A 53 -10.46 8.42 5.03
C ASP A 53 -10.41 9.17 6.39
N PRO A 54 -11.39 10.05 6.67
CA PRO A 54 -11.46 10.77 7.94
C PRO A 54 -11.59 9.89 9.18
N LYS A 55 -11.99 8.63 9.02
CA LYS A 55 -12.10 7.62 10.11
C LYS A 55 -10.79 6.85 10.31
N GLY A 56 -9.75 7.14 9.51
CA GLY A 56 -8.45 6.50 9.57
C GLY A 56 -8.35 5.20 8.78
N VAL A 57 -9.39 4.80 8.04
CA VAL A 57 -9.34 3.62 7.17
C VAL A 57 -8.55 3.98 5.92
N SER A 58 -7.51 3.20 5.62
CA SER A 58 -6.69 3.40 4.43
C SER A 58 -6.89 2.33 3.36
N GLY A 59 -6.58 2.69 2.11
CA GLY A 59 -6.56 1.79 0.97
C GLY A 59 -5.61 2.30 -0.11
N VAL A 60 -4.94 1.37 -0.80
CA VAL A 60 -4.04 1.67 -1.92
C VAL A 60 -4.81 1.63 -3.22
N TYR A 61 -4.63 2.66 -4.04
CA TYR A 61 -5.24 2.84 -5.34
C TYR A 61 -4.18 3.04 -6.41
N PHE A 62 -4.37 2.43 -7.57
CA PHE A 62 -3.54 2.66 -8.74
C PHE A 62 -4.20 3.71 -9.63
N VAL A 63 -3.42 4.70 -10.05
CA VAL A 63 -3.89 5.84 -10.82
C VAL A 63 -3.26 5.88 -12.21
N ALA A 64 -3.86 6.61 -13.14
CA ALA A 64 -3.22 6.88 -14.42
C ALA A 64 -2.02 7.82 -14.24
N PRO A 65 -0.97 7.73 -15.07
CA PRO A 65 0.14 8.68 -15.03
C PRO A 65 -0.37 10.12 -15.19
N GLY A 66 -0.03 10.98 -14.22
CA GLY A 66 -0.46 12.38 -14.21
C GLY A 66 -1.91 12.62 -13.76
N GLU A 67 -2.66 11.57 -13.36
CA GLU A 67 -3.99 11.70 -12.79
C GLU A 67 -3.95 12.64 -11.57
N SER A 68 -4.97 13.48 -11.47
CA SER A 68 -5.07 14.43 -10.38
C SER A 68 -5.91 13.88 -9.22
N LEU A 69 -5.69 14.43 -8.03
CA LEU A 69 -6.46 14.06 -6.85
C LEU A 69 -7.94 14.31 -7.05
N TYR A 70 -8.30 15.41 -7.72
CA TYR A 70 -9.69 15.71 -8.08
C TYR A 70 -10.30 14.62 -8.96
N SER A 71 -9.61 14.24 -10.05
CA SER A 71 -10.07 13.20 -10.97
C SER A 71 -10.29 11.86 -10.25
N LEU A 72 -9.36 11.47 -9.38
CA LEU A 72 -9.47 10.26 -8.58
C LEU A 72 -10.69 10.31 -7.65
N CYS A 73 -10.91 11.43 -6.95
CA CYS A 73 -12.04 11.57 -6.03
C CYS A 73 -13.38 11.42 -6.76
N ILE A 74 -13.54 12.06 -7.92
CA ILE A 74 -14.75 11.94 -8.75
C ILE A 74 -14.98 10.48 -9.17
N ARG A 75 -13.92 9.78 -9.62
CA ARG A 75 -14.01 8.37 -10.03
C ARG A 75 -14.42 7.44 -8.88
N LEU A 76 -13.99 7.74 -7.66
CA LEU A 76 -14.31 6.95 -6.47
C LEU A 76 -15.61 7.41 -5.78
N ASN A 77 -16.29 8.44 -6.32
CA ASN A 77 -17.45 9.07 -5.69
C ASN A 77 -17.16 9.54 -4.25
N ILE A 78 -15.97 10.10 -4.05
CA ILE A 78 -15.50 10.71 -2.79
C ILE A 78 -15.57 12.24 -2.96
N PRO A 79 -15.99 13.00 -1.94
CA PRO A 79 -15.93 14.47 -1.98
C PRO A 79 -14.51 14.95 -2.30
N ALA A 80 -14.37 15.70 -3.40
CA ALA A 80 -13.08 16.23 -3.82
C ALA A 80 -12.60 17.32 -2.85
N PRO A 81 -11.30 17.37 -2.53
CA PRO A 81 -10.76 18.36 -1.62
C PRO A 81 -10.76 19.77 -2.21
N GLU A 82 -10.79 20.77 -1.35
CA GLU A 82 -10.65 22.18 -1.73
C GLU A 82 -9.19 22.55 -1.99
N GLY A 83 -8.98 23.50 -2.90
CA GLY A 83 -7.67 24.08 -3.20
C GLY A 83 -7.12 23.69 -4.56
N LYS A 84 -5.79 23.77 -4.69
CA LYS A 84 -5.10 23.48 -5.94
C LYS A 84 -5.11 21.97 -6.20
N ASP A 85 -5.55 21.59 -7.39
CA ASP A 85 -5.53 20.19 -7.81
C ASP A 85 -4.08 19.68 -7.87
N LEU A 86 -3.87 18.50 -7.27
CA LEU A 86 -2.56 17.89 -7.09
C LEU A 86 -2.42 16.70 -8.01
N HIS A 87 -1.36 16.69 -8.82
CA HIS A 87 -1.00 15.50 -9.57
C HIS A 87 -0.46 14.42 -8.65
N LEU A 88 -1.11 13.27 -8.69
CA LEU A 88 -0.78 12.11 -7.89
C LEU A 88 0.53 11.48 -8.37
N ARG A 89 1.38 11.14 -7.41
CA ARG A 89 2.69 10.51 -7.66
C ARG A 89 2.81 9.22 -6.89
N ASN A 90 3.74 8.40 -7.37
CA ASN A 90 3.92 7.06 -6.85
C ASN A 90 4.41 7.09 -5.39
N GLY A 91 3.67 6.39 -4.54
CA GLY A 91 3.91 6.28 -3.11
C GLY A 91 3.54 7.53 -2.30
N MET A 92 2.66 8.39 -2.83
CA MET A 92 1.96 9.41 -2.03
C MET A 92 0.91 8.76 -1.12
N ARG A 93 0.74 9.32 0.07
CA ARG A 93 -0.37 9.07 0.98
C ARG A 93 -1.18 10.35 1.10
N VAL A 94 -2.48 10.28 0.85
CA VAL A 94 -3.42 11.39 0.95
C VAL A 94 -4.37 11.11 2.11
N ARG A 95 -4.26 11.90 3.17
CA ARG A 95 -5.12 11.79 4.34
C ARG A 95 -6.18 12.88 4.32
N PHE A 96 -7.44 12.47 4.30
CA PHE A 96 -8.57 13.39 4.42
C PHE A 96 -8.80 13.73 5.91
N ALA A 97 -8.92 15.02 6.22
CA ALA A 97 -9.15 15.46 7.58
C ALA A 97 -10.62 15.24 8.01
N PRO A 98 -10.89 15.01 9.30
CA PRO A 98 -12.24 14.98 9.87
C PRO A 98 -12.76 16.41 10.06
N ASP A 99 -12.91 17.14 8.95
CA ASP A 99 -13.55 18.45 8.94
C ASP A 99 -15.06 18.29 8.68
N LYS A 100 -15.87 19.28 9.08
CA LYS A 100 -17.32 19.32 8.85
C LYS A 100 -17.67 19.14 7.36
N ASP A 101 -16.77 19.61 6.51
CA ASP A 101 -16.89 19.54 5.06
C ASP A 101 -16.09 18.39 4.42
N GLY A 102 -15.20 17.72 5.16
CA GLY A 102 -14.38 16.60 4.66
C GLY A 102 -13.44 16.94 3.49
N ARG A 103 -13.17 18.23 3.27
CA ARG A 103 -12.54 18.76 2.05
C ARG A 103 -11.07 19.14 2.21
N SER A 104 -10.49 19.08 3.41
CA SER A 104 -9.06 19.32 3.62
C SER A 104 -8.27 18.02 3.57
N VAL A 105 -7.11 18.05 2.92
CA VAL A 105 -6.20 16.91 2.76
C VAL A 105 -4.79 17.23 3.22
N ARG A 106 -4.12 16.22 3.76
CA ARG A 106 -2.67 16.23 4.02
C ARG A 106 -2.00 15.23 3.10
N ILE A 107 -0.88 15.65 2.51
CA ILE A 107 -0.09 14.81 1.63
C ILE A 107 1.15 14.37 2.39
N GLU A 108 1.32 13.08 2.49
CA GLU A 108 2.40 12.41 3.18
C GLU A 108 3.08 11.44 2.20
N SER A 109 4.21 10.87 2.59
CA SER A 109 4.73 9.66 1.94
C SER A 109 4.06 8.43 2.54
N MET A 110 3.80 7.41 1.72
CA MET A 110 3.48 6.07 2.22
C MET A 110 4.58 5.59 3.18
N ASP A 111 4.20 4.79 4.16
CA ASP A 111 5.17 4.12 5.03
C ASP A 111 6.07 3.17 4.22
N ALA A 112 7.27 2.92 4.75
CA ALA A 112 8.28 2.13 4.04
C ALA A 112 7.82 0.68 3.79
N ALA A 113 7.08 0.07 4.72
CA ALA A 113 6.61 -1.30 4.59
C ALA A 113 5.61 -1.43 3.42
N THR A 114 4.62 -0.54 3.35
CA THR A 114 3.64 -0.45 2.26
C THR A 114 4.35 -0.23 0.92
N ARG A 115 5.33 0.68 0.87
CA ARG A 115 6.13 0.91 -0.35
C ARG A 115 6.84 -0.35 -0.80
N LEU A 116 7.58 -1.01 0.09
CA LEU A 116 8.33 -2.23 -0.25
C LEU A 116 7.41 -3.38 -0.65
N ALA A 117 6.24 -3.54 -0.01
CA ALA A 117 5.24 -4.53 -0.37
C ALA A 117 4.68 -4.32 -1.79
N LEU A 118 4.64 -3.06 -2.24
CA LEU A 118 4.25 -2.68 -3.60
C LEU A 118 5.43 -2.67 -4.59
N GLY A 119 6.63 -3.08 -4.17
CA GLY A 119 7.84 -3.03 -5.00
C GLY A 119 8.34 -1.61 -5.28
N LEU A 120 7.97 -0.64 -4.44
CA LEU A 120 8.39 0.74 -4.55
C LEU A 120 9.65 1.00 -3.70
N PRO A 121 10.59 1.82 -4.20
CA PRO A 121 11.77 2.19 -3.42
C PRO A 121 11.40 3.11 -2.25
N VAL A 122 12.22 3.12 -1.20
CA VAL A 122 12.07 3.96 -0.01
C VAL A 122 13.11 5.07 0.03
N ASP A 123 12.78 6.21 0.63
CA ASP A 123 13.71 7.34 0.72
C ASP A 123 14.77 7.02 1.78
N LEU A 124 16.03 6.96 1.35
CA LEU A 124 17.18 6.69 2.22
C LEU A 124 17.31 7.73 3.36
N ASN A 125 16.89 8.96 3.13
CA ASN A 125 16.98 10.04 4.12
C ASN A 125 15.85 10.01 5.14
N LEU A 126 14.73 9.33 4.86
CA LEU A 126 13.58 9.23 5.76
C LEU A 126 13.46 7.84 6.40
N ALA A 127 13.98 6.79 5.77
CA ALA A 127 13.89 5.43 6.27
C ALA A 127 14.54 5.29 7.65
N GLY A 128 13.78 4.74 8.60
CA GLY A 128 14.25 4.41 9.93
C GLY A 128 15.09 3.12 9.95
N PHE A 129 15.56 2.75 11.15
CA PHE A 129 16.30 1.51 11.36
C PHE A 129 15.50 0.26 10.97
N ASP A 130 14.23 0.20 11.34
CA ASP A 130 13.35 -0.93 11.04
C ASP A 130 12.98 -0.98 9.56
N ASP A 131 12.72 0.17 8.94
CA ASP A 131 12.44 0.27 7.50
C ASP A 131 13.61 -0.25 6.65
N LEU A 132 14.84 0.14 7.00
CA LEU A 132 16.03 -0.29 6.29
C LEU A 132 16.25 -1.80 6.37
N GLN A 133 15.89 -2.44 7.49
CA GLN A 133 16.02 -3.89 7.66
C GLN A 133 15.04 -4.69 6.78
N MET A 134 13.95 -4.07 6.34
CA MET A 134 13.01 -4.72 5.40
C MET A 134 13.61 -4.84 3.99
N ILE A 135 14.69 -4.11 3.69
CA ILE A 135 15.34 -4.13 2.39
C ILE A 135 16.15 -5.43 2.24
N PRO A 136 15.93 -6.22 1.17
CA PRO A 136 16.69 -7.44 0.92
C PRO A 136 18.21 -7.19 0.91
N GLY A 137 18.93 -7.90 1.78
CA GLY A 137 20.38 -7.78 1.91
C GLY A 137 20.86 -6.71 2.90
N VAL A 138 19.95 -6.02 3.59
CA VAL A 138 20.23 -5.10 4.70
C VAL A 138 19.81 -5.74 6.02
N GLY A 139 20.78 -6.13 6.83
CA GLY A 139 20.54 -6.63 8.19
C GLY A 139 20.74 -5.56 9.25
N LYS A 140 20.41 -5.89 10.52
CA LYS A 140 20.55 -5.01 11.71
C LYS A 140 21.81 -4.16 11.70
N LYS A 141 22.99 -4.79 11.55
CA LYS A 141 24.27 -4.07 11.57
C LYS A 141 24.36 -3.03 10.45
N LEU A 142 23.96 -3.40 9.24
CA LEU A 142 24.04 -2.51 8.08
C LEU A 142 23.05 -1.35 8.19
N ALA A 143 21.84 -1.62 8.66
CA ALA A 143 20.84 -0.58 8.94
C ALA A 143 21.35 0.42 9.98
N ALA A 144 21.93 -0.06 11.07
CA ALA A 144 22.54 0.80 12.10
C ALA A 144 23.68 1.65 11.52
N ASP A 145 24.58 1.04 10.72
CA ASP A 145 25.71 1.76 10.11
C ASP A 145 25.24 2.83 9.10
N ILE A 146 24.15 2.59 8.36
CA ILE A 146 23.53 3.57 7.45
C ILE A 146 22.96 4.75 8.24
N VAL A 147 22.20 4.50 9.30
CA VAL A 147 21.62 5.55 10.16
C VAL A 147 22.73 6.38 10.81
N ALA A 148 23.76 5.72 11.36
CA ALA A 148 24.90 6.40 11.95
C ALA A 148 25.67 7.26 10.94
N LEU A 149 25.82 6.79 9.70
CA LEU A 149 26.43 7.59 8.64
C LEU A 149 25.58 8.83 8.31
N ARG A 150 24.25 8.68 8.24
CA ARG A 150 23.31 9.80 8.02
C ARG A 150 23.38 10.84 9.15
N GLU A 151 23.47 10.39 10.39
CA GLU A 151 23.59 11.29 11.55
C GLU A 151 24.93 12.04 11.56
N LYS A 152 26.02 11.34 11.20
CA LYS A 152 27.36 11.93 11.19
C LYS A 152 27.59 12.90 10.03
N LYS A 153 27.13 12.53 8.84
CA LYS A 153 27.39 13.27 7.59
C LYS A 153 26.29 14.27 7.25
N GLY A 154 25.11 14.06 7.80
CA GLY A 154 23.88 14.68 7.32
C GLY A 154 23.21 13.86 6.23
N ARG A 155 22.35 14.52 5.45
CA ARG A 155 21.55 13.86 4.41
C ARG A 155 22.45 13.27 3.32
N PHE A 156 22.02 12.13 2.78
CA PHE A 156 22.58 11.59 1.54
C PHE A 156 22.10 12.43 0.36
N GLU A 157 23.04 12.80 -0.52
CA GLU A 157 22.76 13.51 -1.77
C GLU A 157 22.67 12.54 -2.97
N LYS A 158 23.40 11.42 -2.89
CA LYS A 158 23.42 10.38 -3.91
C LYS A 158 23.58 9.00 -3.27
N LEU A 159 22.98 7.99 -3.90
CA LEU A 159 23.05 6.61 -3.39
C LEU A 159 24.49 6.07 -3.33
N ASP A 160 25.40 6.56 -4.18
CA ASP A 160 26.79 6.13 -4.19
C ASP A 160 27.53 6.40 -2.87
N GLN A 161 27.06 7.37 -2.07
CA GLN A 161 27.59 7.63 -0.74
C GLN A 161 27.37 6.45 0.23
N LEU A 162 26.48 5.51 -0.07
CA LEU A 162 26.34 4.27 0.69
C LEU A 162 27.60 3.41 0.66
N THR A 163 28.49 3.57 -0.32
CA THR A 163 29.78 2.84 -0.37
C THR A 163 30.74 3.22 0.77
N GLU A 164 30.47 4.33 1.47
CA GLU A 164 31.19 4.74 2.68
C GLU A 164 30.79 3.88 3.89
N VAL A 165 29.64 3.22 3.86
CA VAL A 165 29.19 2.29 4.89
C VAL A 165 30.00 0.99 4.78
N LYS A 166 30.62 0.58 5.89
CA LYS A 166 31.43 -0.65 5.94
C LYS A 166 30.56 -1.87 5.57
N GLY A 167 30.98 -2.59 4.53
CA GLY A 167 30.25 -3.77 4.03
C GLY A 167 29.29 -3.49 2.88
N ILE A 168 29.16 -2.23 2.44
CA ILE A 168 28.58 -1.86 1.15
C ILE A 168 29.73 -1.57 0.18
N LYS A 169 29.78 -2.34 -0.90
CA LYS A 169 30.68 -2.15 -2.05
C LYS A 169 29.82 -2.08 -3.31
N GLU A 170 30.41 -1.79 -4.46
CA GLU A 170 29.66 -1.57 -5.71
C GLU A 170 28.68 -2.71 -6.02
N ASN A 171 29.10 -3.97 -5.87
CA ASN A 171 28.24 -5.13 -6.08
C ASN A 171 27.02 -5.17 -5.15
N LYS A 172 27.17 -4.73 -3.90
CA LYS A 172 26.04 -4.66 -2.96
C LYS A 172 25.19 -3.43 -3.24
N LEU A 173 25.81 -2.27 -3.51
CA LEU A 173 25.09 -1.05 -3.88
C LEU A 173 24.19 -1.30 -5.10
N ALA A 174 24.68 -1.97 -6.14
CA ALA A 174 23.91 -2.33 -7.31
C ALA A 174 22.63 -3.14 -6.97
N LYS A 175 22.69 -4.01 -5.95
CA LYS A 175 21.53 -4.77 -5.47
C LYS A 175 20.56 -3.94 -4.63
N LEU A 176 21.03 -2.86 -4.01
CA LEU A 176 20.23 -1.98 -3.17
C LEU A 176 19.55 -0.85 -3.98
N ARG A 177 20.14 -0.43 -5.10
CA ARG A 177 19.62 0.64 -5.98
C ARG A 177 18.12 0.50 -6.32
N PRO A 178 17.56 -0.69 -6.60
CA PRO A 178 16.12 -0.82 -6.89
C PRO A 178 15.19 -0.49 -5.71
N TYR A 179 15.68 -0.56 -4.47
CA TYR A 179 14.87 -0.39 -3.26
C TYR A 179 15.01 0.98 -2.62
N LEU A 180 15.91 1.82 -3.12
CA LEU A 180 16.28 3.08 -2.49
C LEU A 180 16.18 4.23 -3.48
N PHE A 181 15.71 5.37 -3.01
CA PHE A 181 15.83 6.64 -3.71
C PHE A 181 16.20 7.74 -2.71
N ILE A 182 16.46 8.94 -3.24
CA ILE A 182 16.66 10.15 -2.45
C ILE A 182 15.67 11.18 -2.98
N ASP A 183 14.74 11.64 -2.15
CA ASP A 183 13.92 12.78 -2.56
C ASP A 183 14.77 14.05 -2.49
N SER A 184 14.77 14.79 -3.59
CA SER A 184 15.42 16.09 -3.72
C SER A 184 14.63 17.20 -3.02
N ARG A 185 13.40 16.92 -2.58
CA ARG A 185 12.53 17.88 -1.89
C ARG A 185 12.54 17.60 -0.38
N PRO A 186 13.09 18.51 0.44
CA PRO A 186 13.14 18.33 1.88
C PRO A 186 11.79 18.59 2.59
N GLU A 187 10.75 19.00 1.86
CA GLU A 187 9.49 19.52 2.41
C GLU A 187 8.28 18.72 1.89
N LEU A 188 8.05 17.55 2.47
CA LEU A 188 6.71 16.99 2.60
C LEU A 188 6.33 17.06 4.07
#